data_AF-A0A4D4LL90-F1
#
_entry.id   AF-A0A4D4LL90-F1
#
_cell.length_a   1.000
_cell.length_b   1.000
_cell.length_c   1.000
_cell.angle_alpha   90.00
_cell.angle_beta   90.00
_cell.angle_gamma   90.00
#
_symmetry.space_group_name_H-M   'P 1'
#
loop_
_entity.id
_entity.type
_entity.pdbx_description
1 polymer ?
#
loop_
_entity_poly.entity_id
_entity_poly.type
_entity_poly.pdbx_seq_one_letter_code
_entity_poly.pdbx_strand_id
1 'polypeptide(L)'
;MLRAAGSTRVYVVLGAQAAAVRERAVLPGCILVDNPDWELGMGTSLRAGLEAMHGTGVRAALVSLVDQPGIGPAAVARVRAAYTSPSTLASAAYDGVRGHPVLFGAAHWAAVAASATGDRGARAYLKAHESAITLVECGDVAEAYDIDTVADLVHLE
;
A
#
# COMPACT_ATOMS: atom_id res chain seq x y z
N MET A 1 7.51 2.23 -9.99
CA MET A 1 6.18 1.65 -10.28
C MET A 1 5.02 2.62 -10.01
N LEU A 2 4.79 3.08 -8.77
CA LEU A 2 3.64 3.95 -8.42
C LEU A 2 3.52 5.24 -9.27
N ARG A 3 4.63 5.94 -9.52
CA ARG A 3 4.63 7.14 -10.39
C ARG A 3 4.25 6.81 -11.83
N ALA A 4 4.87 5.79 -12.40
CA ALA A 4 4.63 5.34 -13.77
C ALA A 4 3.17 4.90 -13.96
N ALA A 5 2.53 4.40 -12.88
CA ALA A 5 1.12 4.10 -12.92
C ALA A 5 0.25 5.36 -13.03
N GLY A 6 0.65 6.50 -12.45
CA GLY A 6 -0.11 7.76 -12.45
C GLY A 6 -0.33 8.38 -11.06
N SER A 7 0.33 7.88 -10.00
CA SER A 7 0.26 8.50 -8.67
C SER A 7 1.03 9.83 -8.66
N THR A 8 0.33 10.92 -8.32
CA THR A 8 0.88 12.28 -8.33
C THR A 8 1.80 12.55 -7.12
N ARG A 9 1.51 11.92 -5.98
CA ARG A 9 2.33 11.96 -4.76
C ARG A 9 2.62 10.54 -4.32
N VAL A 10 3.87 10.27 -3.96
CA VAL A 10 4.32 8.95 -3.46
C VAL A 10 4.88 9.15 -2.06
N TYR A 11 4.24 8.52 -1.09
CA TYR A 11 4.67 8.50 0.30
C TYR A 11 5.40 7.17 0.56
N VAL A 12 6.56 7.24 1.19
CA VAL A 12 7.35 6.06 1.58
C VAL A 12 7.54 6.11 3.09
N VAL A 13 6.98 5.13 3.79
CA VAL A 13 7.10 5.04 5.25
C VAL A 13 8.36 4.27 5.61
N LEU A 14 9.19 4.84 6.47
CA LEU A 14 10.48 4.30 6.90
C LEU A 14 10.42 3.89 8.38
N GLY A 15 10.85 2.67 8.69
CA GLY A 15 10.92 2.13 10.06
C GLY A 15 12.36 1.80 10.48
N ALA A 16 12.59 0.54 10.88
CA ALA A 16 13.83 0.04 11.50
C ALA A 16 15.15 0.50 10.84
N GLN A 17 15.20 0.59 9.51
CA GLN A 17 16.40 0.89 8.74
C GLN A 17 16.34 2.25 8.02
N ALA A 18 15.62 3.22 8.58
CA ALA A 18 15.35 4.51 7.93
C ALA A 18 16.63 5.26 7.48
N ALA A 19 17.71 5.20 8.25
CA ALA A 19 18.98 5.82 7.86
C ALA A 19 19.62 5.14 6.65
N ALA A 20 19.72 3.80 6.66
CA ALA A 20 20.29 3.03 5.56
C ALA A 20 19.45 3.16 4.28
N VAL A 21 18.11 3.23 4.40
CA VAL A 21 17.23 3.45 3.24
C VAL A 21 17.48 4.82 2.62
N ARG A 22 17.62 5.88 3.42
CA ARG A 22 17.93 7.23 2.91
C ARG A 22 19.27 7.31 2.20
N GLU A 23 20.25 6.57 2.69
CA GLU A 23 21.60 6.53 2.12
C GLU A 23 21.63 5.75 0.79
N ARG A 24 20.92 4.61 0.72
CA ARG A 24 21.08 3.64 -0.37
C ARG A 24 19.98 3.68 -1.42
N ALA A 25 18.76 4.09 -1.06
CA ALA A 25 17.62 4.07 -1.96
C ALA A 25 17.50 5.37 -2.75
N VAL A 26 17.35 5.25 -4.07
CA VAL A 26 17.08 6.39 -4.95
C VAL A 26 15.57 6.66 -4.96
N LEU A 27 15.12 7.62 -4.15
CA LEU A 27 13.69 7.95 -3.94
C LEU A 27 13.31 9.39 -4.39
N PRO A 28 13.64 9.82 -5.62
CA PRO A 28 13.43 11.20 -6.04
C PRO A 28 11.95 11.58 -6.04
N GLY A 29 11.68 12.76 -5.46
CA GLY A 29 10.35 13.35 -5.33
C GLY A 29 9.40 12.61 -4.39
N CYS A 30 9.83 11.53 -3.74
CA CYS A 30 9.02 10.81 -2.75
C CYS A 30 8.98 11.61 -1.45
N ILE A 31 7.85 11.55 -0.75
CA ILE A 31 7.68 12.12 0.58
C ILE A 31 8.02 11.01 1.57
N LEU A 32 9.12 11.18 2.30
CA LEU A 32 9.55 10.21 3.31
C LEU A 32 8.81 10.49 4.61
N VAL A 33 8.25 9.46 5.22
CA VAL A 33 7.53 9.53 6.50
C VAL A 33 8.25 8.60 7.48
N ASP A 34 8.76 9.13 8.57
CA ASP A 34 9.36 8.30 9.62
C ASP A 34 8.27 7.70 10.51
N ASN A 35 8.36 6.39 10.73
CA ASN A 35 7.59 5.67 11.72
C ASN A 35 8.53 5.25 12.86
N PRO A 36 8.67 6.07 13.92
CA PRO A 36 9.50 5.70 15.08
C PRO A 36 8.93 4.48 15.82
N ASP A 37 7.61 4.25 15.72
CA ASP A 37 6.89 3.18 16.40
C ASP A 37 6.80 1.89 15.55
N TRP A 38 7.78 1.65 14.68
CA TRP A 38 7.79 0.50 13.78
C TRP A 38 7.77 -0.84 14.53
N GLU A 39 8.33 -0.89 15.73
CA GLU A 39 8.37 -2.09 16.59
C GLU A 39 6.97 -2.53 17.05
N LEU A 40 5.99 -1.63 17.00
CA LEU A 40 4.60 -1.95 17.34
C LEU A 40 3.83 -2.64 16.20
N GLY A 41 4.51 -2.96 15.10
CA GLY A 41 3.99 -3.74 13.98
C GLY A 41 3.48 -2.91 12.81
N MET A 42 3.13 -3.58 11.69
CA MET A 42 2.79 -2.93 10.42
C MET A 42 1.63 -1.92 10.49
N GLY A 43 0.77 -2.02 11.52
CA GLY A 43 -0.33 -1.09 11.75
C GLY A 43 0.14 0.35 11.96
N THR A 44 1.29 0.57 12.62
CA THR A 44 1.83 1.94 12.83
C THR A 44 2.35 2.54 11.53
N SER A 45 2.95 1.73 10.64
CA SER A 45 3.41 2.20 9.33
C SER A 45 2.24 2.67 8.45
N LEU A 46 1.16 1.87 8.38
CA LEU A 46 -0.04 2.25 7.62
C LEU A 46 -0.64 3.56 8.16
N ARG A 47 -0.73 3.68 9.48
CA ARG A 47 -1.24 4.88 10.15
C ARG A 47 -0.41 6.11 9.83
N ALA A 48 0.91 6.03 10.01
CA ALA A 48 1.83 7.13 9.69
C ALA A 48 1.68 7.60 8.24
N GLY A 49 1.56 6.67 7.29
CA GLY A 49 1.31 6.99 5.89
C GLY A 49 -0.01 7.72 5.65
N LEU A 50 -1.11 7.24 6.24
CA LEU A 50 -2.44 7.86 6.10
C LEU A 50 -2.50 9.24 6.77
N GLU A 51 -1.91 9.39 7.95
CA GLU A 51 -1.84 10.65 8.69
C GLU A 51 -1.01 11.70 7.94
N ALA A 52 0.11 11.31 7.33
CA ALA A 52 0.94 12.21 6.52
C ALA A 52 0.22 12.79 5.27
N MET A 53 -0.88 12.16 4.85
CA MET A 53 -1.72 12.65 3.75
C MET A 53 -2.87 13.56 4.24
N HIS A 54 -3.14 13.62 5.54
CA HIS A 54 -4.22 14.43 6.09
C HIS A 54 -4.01 15.92 5.80
N GLY A 55 -5.09 16.63 5.42
CA GLY A 55 -5.04 18.06 5.11
C GLY A 55 -4.35 18.44 3.77
N THR A 56 -3.78 17.49 3.04
CA THR A 56 -3.02 17.76 1.79
C THR A 56 -3.88 17.90 0.53
N GLY A 57 -5.19 17.64 0.64
CA GLY A 57 -6.13 17.58 -0.49
C GLY A 57 -6.11 16.27 -1.28
N VAL A 58 -5.29 15.27 -0.88
CA VAL A 58 -5.35 13.92 -1.46
C VAL A 58 -6.70 13.27 -1.15
N ARG A 59 -7.29 12.59 -2.14
CA ARG A 59 -8.66 12.03 -2.03
C ARG A 59 -8.71 10.50 -1.94
N ALA A 60 -7.59 9.82 -2.18
CA ALA A 60 -7.44 8.39 -2.04
C ALA A 60 -5.96 8.02 -1.84
N ALA A 61 -5.73 6.96 -1.08
CA ALA A 61 -4.43 6.35 -0.84
C ALA A 61 -4.44 4.97 -1.48
N LEU A 62 -3.46 4.70 -2.35
CA LEU A 62 -3.19 3.37 -2.87
C LEU A 62 -1.96 2.83 -2.16
N VAL A 63 -2.15 1.78 -1.38
CA VAL A 63 -1.14 1.15 -0.54
C VAL A 63 -0.55 -0.05 -1.29
N SER A 64 0.76 -0.08 -1.41
CA SER A 64 1.55 -1.18 -1.96
C SER A 64 2.63 -1.54 -0.95
N LEU A 65 3.01 -2.81 -0.90
CA LEU A 65 4.14 -3.26 -0.10
C LEU A 65 5.43 -3.20 -0.94
N VAL A 66 6.57 -3.05 -0.27
CA VAL A 66 7.88 -2.88 -0.92
C VAL A 66 8.59 -4.19 -1.21
N ASP A 67 8.19 -5.25 -0.50
CA ASP A 67 8.60 -6.64 -0.62
C ASP A 67 7.85 -7.41 -1.71
N GLN A 68 6.96 -6.75 -2.45
CA GLN A 68 6.18 -7.32 -3.57
C GLN A 68 6.58 -6.76 -4.94
N PRO A 69 7.79 -7.04 -5.43
CA PRO A 69 8.32 -6.45 -6.66
C PRO A 69 7.65 -6.97 -7.94
N GLY A 70 6.98 -8.14 -7.89
CA GLY A 70 6.18 -8.68 -8.99
C GLY A 70 4.92 -7.87 -9.32
N ILE A 71 4.57 -6.89 -8.47
CA ILE A 71 3.46 -5.96 -8.70
C ILE A 71 3.97 -4.73 -9.46
N GLY A 72 3.62 -4.65 -10.74
CA GLY A 72 4.06 -3.60 -11.65
C GLY A 72 3.13 -2.37 -11.76
N PRO A 73 3.51 -1.37 -12.59
CA PRO A 73 2.69 -0.19 -12.87
C PRO A 73 1.30 -0.51 -13.43
N ALA A 74 1.18 -1.61 -14.19
CA ALA A 74 -0.08 -2.02 -14.81
C ALA A 74 -1.15 -2.38 -13.76
N ALA A 75 -0.80 -3.20 -12.76
CA ALA A 75 -1.69 -3.55 -11.65
C ALA A 75 -2.10 -2.30 -10.85
N VAL A 76 -1.16 -1.41 -10.54
CA VAL A 76 -1.47 -0.15 -9.84
C VAL A 76 -2.38 0.75 -10.65
N ALA A 77 -2.15 0.87 -11.95
CA ALA A 77 -2.99 1.67 -12.82
C ALA A 77 -4.42 1.13 -12.87
N ARG A 78 -4.55 -0.20 -12.93
CA ARG A 78 -5.84 -0.89 -12.93
C ARG A 78 -6.61 -0.68 -11.63
N VAL A 79 -5.96 -0.86 -10.47
CA VAL A 79 -6.60 -0.62 -9.16
C VAL A 79 -6.92 0.86 -8.98
N ARG A 80 -6.04 1.79 -9.40
CA ARG A 80 -6.34 3.23 -9.35
C ARG A 80 -7.58 3.58 -10.16
N ALA A 81 -7.79 2.96 -11.32
CA ALA A 81 -8.93 3.23 -12.18
C ALA A 81 -10.29 2.88 -11.53
N ALA A 82 -10.30 2.04 -10.48
CA ALA A 82 -11.50 1.75 -9.70
C ALA A 82 -11.93 2.93 -8.80
N TYR A 83 -11.10 3.96 -8.64
CA TYR A 83 -11.45 5.15 -7.86
C TYR A 83 -12.56 5.96 -8.53
N THR A 84 -13.69 6.08 -7.83
CA THR A 84 -14.85 6.87 -8.27
C THR A 84 -15.22 7.96 -7.28
N SER A 85 -14.94 7.78 -5.99
CA SER A 85 -15.28 8.74 -4.94
C SER A 85 -14.41 8.57 -3.69
N PRO A 86 -14.44 9.52 -2.74
CA PRO A 86 -13.81 9.34 -1.43
C PRO A 86 -14.28 8.12 -0.62
N SER A 87 -15.39 7.47 -1.00
CA SER A 87 -15.88 6.22 -0.40
C SER A 87 -15.52 4.97 -1.20
N THR A 88 -14.64 5.06 -2.20
CA THR A 88 -14.13 3.88 -2.90
C THR A 88 -13.27 3.05 -1.96
N LEU A 89 -13.56 1.76 -1.90
CA LEU A 89 -12.69 0.74 -1.31
C LEU A 89 -12.43 -0.34 -2.38
N ALA A 90 -11.20 -0.46 -2.84
CA ALA A 90 -10.84 -1.40 -3.89
C ALA A 90 -9.53 -2.12 -3.55
N SER A 91 -9.36 -3.32 -4.09
CA SER A 91 -8.17 -4.13 -3.88
C SER A 91 -7.83 -4.87 -5.16
N ALA A 92 -6.55 -5.05 -5.45
CA ALA A 92 -6.17 -6.07 -6.42
C ALA A 92 -6.68 -7.44 -5.98
N ALA A 93 -6.95 -8.29 -6.96
CA ALA A 93 -7.25 -9.69 -6.76
C ALA A 93 -6.43 -10.55 -7.73
N TYR A 94 -6.14 -11.76 -7.29
CA TYR A 94 -5.41 -12.78 -8.02
C TYR A 94 -6.21 -14.07 -7.87
N ASP A 95 -6.88 -14.49 -8.95
CA ASP A 95 -7.83 -15.60 -8.93
C ASP A 95 -8.95 -15.42 -7.89
N GLY A 96 -9.48 -14.19 -7.78
CA GLY A 96 -10.50 -13.83 -6.80
C GLY A 96 -9.98 -13.65 -5.36
N VAL A 97 -8.71 -13.92 -5.11
CA VAL A 97 -8.09 -13.73 -3.78
C VAL A 97 -7.56 -12.30 -3.66
N ARG A 98 -8.07 -11.57 -2.67
CA ARG A 98 -7.66 -10.20 -2.37
C ARG A 98 -6.17 -10.10 -2.06
N GLY A 99 -5.48 -9.15 -2.71
CA GLY A 99 -4.09 -8.80 -2.46
C GLY A 99 -3.81 -7.30 -2.65
N HIS A 100 -2.53 -6.93 -2.65
CA HIS A 100 -2.09 -5.56 -2.93
C HIS A 100 -1.97 -5.32 -4.44
N PRO A 101 -2.05 -4.04 -4.88
CA PRO A 101 -2.29 -2.86 -4.04
C PRO A 101 -3.74 -2.72 -3.57
N VAL A 102 -3.93 -2.02 -2.45
CA VAL A 102 -5.24 -1.70 -1.88
C VAL A 102 -5.48 -0.21 -1.97
N LEU A 103 -6.64 0.20 -2.50
CA LEU A 103 -7.06 1.59 -2.59
C LEU A 103 -8.10 1.92 -1.53
N PHE A 104 -7.78 2.94 -0.72
CA PHE A 104 -8.67 3.54 0.27
C PHE A 104 -9.00 4.97 -0.14
N GLY A 105 -10.26 5.23 -0.49
CA GLY A 105 -10.79 6.58 -0.55
C GLY A 105 -10.68 7.28 0.82
N ALA A 106 -10.58 8.61 0.80
CA ALA A 106 -10.32 9.40 2.01
C ALA A 106 -11.36 9.22 3.14
N ALA A 107 -12.59 8.81 2.82
CA ALA A 107 -13.62 8.52 3.82
C ALA A 107 -13.29 7.31 4.71
N HIS A 108 -12.40 6.41 4.25
CA HIS A 108 -12.01 5.22 4.99
C HIS A 108 -10.83 5.44 5.94
N TRP A 109 -10.02 6.49 5.73
CA TRP A 109 -8.70 6.61 6.35
C TRP A 109 -8.75 6.64 7.88
N ALA A 110 -9.68 7.41 8.46
CA ALA A 110 -9.80 7.52 9.92
C ALA A 110 -10.13 6.16 10.56
N ALA A 111 -11.07 5.42 9.98
CA ALA A 111 -11.46 4.10 10.49
C ALA A 111 -10.37 3.05 10.26
N VAL A 112 -9.69 3.08 9.11
CA VAL A 112 -8.53 2.22 8.83
C VAL A 112 -7.43 2.48 9.86
N ALA A 113 -7.02 3.74 10.05
CA ALA A 113 -5.99 4.14 10.99
C ALA A 113 -6.32 3.73 12.43
N ALA A 114 -7.57 3.91 12.88
CA ALA A 114 -8.02 3.52 14.21
C ALA A 114 -7.96 2.00 14.43
N SER A 115 -8.23 1.21 13.40
CA SER A 115 -8.21 -0.26 13.47
C SER A 115 -6.84 -0.90 13.24
N ALA A 116 -5.88 -0.13 12.70
CA ALA A 116 -4.56 -0.62 12.32
C ALA A 116 -3.65 -0.75 13.55
N THR A 117 -3.65 -1.92 14.17
CA THR A 117 -2.88 -2.24 15.38
C THR A 117 -2.04 -3.51 15.21
N GLY A 118 -0.86 -3.54 15.83
CA GLY A 118 0.04 -4.68 15.73
C GLY A 118 0.40 -5.02 14.28
N ASP A 119 0.53 -6.33 14.03
CA ASP A 119 0.85 -6.87 12.70
C ASP A 119 -0.38 -7.05 11.80
N ARG A 120 -1.53 -6.45 12.14
CA ARG A 120 -2.75 -6.63 11.36
C ARG A 120 -2.85 -5.67 10.18
N GLY A 121 -2.21 -4.50 10.24
CA GLY A 121 -2.39 -3.45 9.24
C GLY A 121 -3.88 -3.15 9.01
N ALA A 122 -4.31 -3.07 7.75
CA ALA A 122 -5.72 -2.87 7.39
C ALA A 122 -6.59 -4.15 7.44
N ARG A 123 -6.04 -5.32 7.76
CA ARG A 123 -6.74 -6.62 7.57
C ARG A 123 -8.08 -6.68 8.29
N ALA A 124 -8.15 -6.20 9.54
CA ALA A 124 -9.39 -6.20 10.32
C ALA A 124 -10.47 -5.30 9.68
N TYR A 125 -10.09 -4.11 9.23
CA TYR A 125 -10.98 -3.19 8.54
C TYR A 125 -11.53 -3.78 7.24
N LEU A 126 -10.63 -4.32 6.41
CA LEU A 126 -11.00 -4.91 5.11
C LEU A 126 -11.95 -6.10 5.29
N LYS A 127 -11.69 -6.97 6.28
CA LYS A 127 -12.59 -8.09 6.59
C LYS A 127 -13.99 -7.62 7.01
N ALA A 128 -14.07 -6.56 7.81
CA ALA A 128 -15.36 -6.01 8.25
C ALA A 128 -16.15 -5.32 7.11
N HIS A 129 -15.48 -4.94 6.01
CA HIS A 129 -16.08 -4.24 4.88
C HIS A 129 -16.01 -5.06 3.58
N GLU A 130 -15.87 -6.39 3.68
CA GLU A 130 -15.59 -7.25 2.53
C GLU A 130 -16.61 -7.11 1.40
N SER A 131 -17.90 -6.94 1.73
CA SER A 131 -18.97 -6.72 0.76
C SER A 131 -18.91 -5.38 0.01
N ALA A 132 -18.17 -4.40 0.56
CA ALA A 132 -17.97 -3.09 -0.05
C ALA A 132 -16.66 -3.01 -0.87
N ILE A 133 -15.80 -4.03 -0.80
CA ILE A 133 -14.53 -4.06 -1.53
C ILE A 133 -14.82 -4.38 -3.00
N THR A 134 -14.40 -3.50 -3.89
CA THR A 134 -14.29 -3.82 -5.32
C THR A 134 -13.01 -4.60 -5.56
N LEU A 135 -13.13 -5.88 -5.93
CA LEU A 135 -11.99 -6.68 -6.36
C LEU A 135 -11.63 -6.34 -7.81
N VAL A 136 -10.34 -6.12 -8.05
CA VAL A 136 -9.78 -5.76 -9.35
C VAL A 136 -8.78 -6.84 -9.75
N GLU A 137 -9.19 -7.74 -10.62
CA GLU A 137 -8.32 -8.83 -11.09
C GLU A 137 -7.04 -8.29 -11.75
N CYS A 138 -5.89 -8.78 -11.29
CA CYS A 138 -4.56 -8.38 -11.70
C CYS A 138 -3.65 -9.56 -12.07
N GLY A 139 -4.14 -10.81 -12.05
CA GLY A 139 -3.34 -12.02 -12.29
C GLY A 139 -2.71 -12.12 -13.69
N ASP A 140 -3.21 -11.37 -14.67
CA ASP A 140 -2.66 -11.25 -16.02
C ASP A 140 -1.54 -10.21 -16.15
N VAL A 141 -1.31 -9.38 -15.12
CA VAL A 141 -0.36 -8.23 -15.18
C VAL A 141 0.57 -8.11 -13.97
N ALA A 142 0.44 -8.98 -12.99
CA ALA A 142 1.26 -8.97 -11.80
C ALA A 142 1.34 -10.37 -11.17
N GLU A 143 2.47 -10.61 -10.52
CA GLU A 143 2.71 -11.78 -9.69
C GLU A 143 2.81 -11.32 -8.24
N ALA A 144 1.89 -11.79 -7.40
CA ALA A 144 1.79 -11.38 -6.00
C ALA A 144 2.63 -12.29 -5.08
N TYR A 145 3.94 -12.29 -5.29
CA TYR A 145 4.90 -12.94 -4.39
C TYR A 145 5.56 -11.93 -3.43
N ASP A 146 5.95 -12.41 -2.26
CA ASP A 146 6.68 -11.66 -1.23
C ASP A 146 8.16 -12.05 -1.23
N ILE A 147 9.05 -11.11 -0.89
CA ILE A 147 10.48 -11.34 -0.65
C ILE A 147 10.74 -11.25 0.87
N ASP A 148 10.55 -12.34 1.60
CA ASP A 148 10.72 -12.41 3.05
C ASP A 148 12.07 -13.01 3.47
N THR A 149 12.61 -13.88 2.63
CA THR A 149 13.80 -14.68 2.90
C THR A 149 14.79 -14.59 1.74
N VAL A 150 16.04 -15.01 2.00
CA VAL A 150 17.07 -15.07 0.95
C VAL A 150 16.67 -16.03 -0.18
N ALA A 151 15.92 -17.09 0.14
CA ALA A 151 15.45 -18.04 -0.87
C ALA A 151 14.48 -17.40 -1.87
N ASP A 152 13.73 -16.39 -1.44
CA ASP A 152 12.74 -15.71 -2.28
C ASP A 152 13.40 -14.82 -3.36
N LEU A 153 14.71 -14.51 -3.22
CA LEU A 153 15.43 -13.70 -4.21
C LEU A 153 15.47 -14.33 -5.60
N VAL A 154 15.22 -15.64 -5.73
CA VAL A 154 15.07 -16.31 -7.03
C VAL A 154 13.95 -15.69 -7.89
N HIS A 155 12.97 -15.04 -7.26
CA HIS A 155 11.87 -14.37 -7.96
C HIS A 155 12.28 -13.03 -8.60
N LEU A 156 13.51 -12.56 -8.36
CA LEU A 156 14.05 -11.31 -8.92
C LEU A 156 14.97 -11.52 -10.14
N GLU A 157 15.26 -12.77 -10.50
CA GLU A 157 16.12 -13.16 -11.63
C GLU A 157 15.33 -13.33 -12.94
#